data_AF-A0A0C9W8C1-F1
#
_entry.id   AF-A0A0C9W8C1-F1
#
_cell.length_a   1.000
_cell.length_b   1.000
_cell.length_c   1.000
_cell.angle_alpha   90.00
_cell.angle_beta   90.00
_cell.angle_gamma   90.00
#
_symmetry.space_group_name_H-M   'P 1'
#
loop_
_entity.id
_entity.type
_entity.pdbx_description
1 polymer ?
#
loop_
_entity_poly.entity_id
_entity_poly.type
_entity_poly.pdbx_seq_one_letter_code
_entity_poly.pdbx_strand_id
1 'polypeptide(L)'
;MSLDNSLPEAPNTYAELVFHLLTAFLYERSPAVIILYDHMLTLDQEIEYIWNQPSIAAILYVPIRYLGDAVAVYGDEFYLLSTNDR
;
A
#
# COMPACT_ATOMS: atom_id res chain seq x y z
N MET A 1 6.21 -12.33 45.25
CA MET A 1 6.52 -11.40 44.16
C MET A 1 5.31 -11.40 43.24
N SER A 2 4.33 -10.53 43.52
CA SER A 2 3.09 -10.42 42.73
C SER A 2 3.41 -9.63 41.48
N LEU A 3 3.19 -10.22 40.30
CA LEU A 3 3.15 -9.47 39.05
C LEU A 3 1.98 -8.50 39.15
N ASP A 4 2.33 -7.21 39.24
CA ASP A 4 1.40 -6.11 39.13
C ASP A 4 0.80 -6.14 37.72
N ASN A 5 -0.44 -6.63 37.62
CA ASN A 5 -1.24 -6.64 36.40
C ASN A 5 -2.12 -5.39 36.32
N SER A 6 -1.72 -4.26 36.91
CA SER A 6 -2.42 -3.00 36.69
C SER A 6 -2.23 -2.57 35.23
N LEU A 7 -3.31 -2.70 34.46
CA LEU A 7 -3.45 -2.04 33.16
C LEU A 7 -3.24 -0.54 33.37
N PRO A 8 -2.51 0.18 32.50
CA PRO A 8 -2.30 1.60 32.64
C PRO A 8 -3.64 2.35 32.63
N GLU A 9 -4.09 2.82 33.79
CA GLU A 9 -5.36 3.55 34.00
C GLU A 9 -5.26 5.04 33.64
N ALA A 10 -4.47 5.42 32.63
CA ALA A 10 -4.48 6.78 32.13
C ALA A 10 -5.47 6.88 30.96
N PRO A 11 -6.53 7.70 31.05
CA PRO A 11 -7.62 7.76 30.05
C PRO A 11 -7.15 8.12 28.63
N ASN A 12 -5.93 8.62 28.50
CA ASN A 12 -5.25 8.97 27.25
C ASN A 12 -4.45 7.81 26.63
N THR A 13 -4.08 6.76 27.36
CA THR A 13 -3.21 5.69 26.81
C THR A 13 -3.86 4.92 25.67
N TYR A 14 -5.16 4.60 25.77
CA TYR A 14 -5.87 3.91 24.68
C TYR A 14 -6.06 4.80 23.46
N ALA A 15 -6.31 6.09 23.65
CA ALA A 15 -6.47 7.04 22.56
C ALA A 15 -5.17 7.24 21.78
N GLU A 16 -4.03 7.37 22.48
CA GLU A 16 -2.69 7.43 21.88
C GLU A 16 -2.36 6.15 21.10
N LEU A 17 -2.67 4.99 21.66
CA LEU A 17 -2.41 3.71 21.00
C LEU A 17 -3.26 3.54 19.73
N VAL A 18 -4.55 3.90 19.80
CA VAL A 18 -5.44 3.92 18.63
C VAL A 18 -4.95 4.93 17.59
N PHE A 19 -4.51 6.12 18.00
CA PHE A 19 -3.97 7.13 17.10
C PHE A 19 -2.72 6.64 16.36
N HIS A 20 -1.79 6.02 17.08
CA HIS A 20 -0.58 5.44 16.47
C HIS A 20 -0.91 4.29 15.51
N LEU A 21 -1.82 3.38 15.90
CA LEU A 21 -2.26 2.30 15.02
C LEU A 21 -2.89 2.85 13.75
N LEU A 22 -3.86 3.77 13.86
CA LEU A 22 -4.52 4.38 12.71
C LEU A 22 -3.52 5.11 11.81
N THR A 23 -2.58 5.85 12.39
CA THR A 23 -1.54 6.55 11.63
C THR A 23 -0.65 5.58 10.89
N ALA A 24 -0.25 4.47 11.52
CA ALA A 24 0.55 3.42 10.87
C ALA A 24 -0.21 2.78 9.69
N PHE A 25 -1.48 2.40 9.91
CA PHE A 25 -2.32 1.83 8.85
C PHE A 25 -2.52 2.79 7.67
N LEU A 26 -2.76 4.08 7.94
CA LEU A 26 -2.93 5.09 6.90
C LEU A 26 -1.62 5.36 6.14
N TYR A 27 -0.49 5.39 6.84
CA TYR A 27 0.81 5.60 6.20
C TYR A 27 1.17 4.44 5.28
N GLU A 28 0.91 3.20 5.71
CA GLU A 28 1.15 1.99 4.92
C GLU A 28 0.27 1.95 3.65
N ARG A 29 -1.02 2.27 3.77
CA ARG A 29 -2.00 2.06 2.68
C ARG A 29 -2.25 3.27 1.79
N SER A 30 -1.97 4.49 2.26
CA SER A 30 -2.19 5.71 1.47
C SER A 30 -1.41 5.78 0.14
N PRO A 31 -0.16 5.28 0.01
CA PRO A 31 0.56 5.34 -1.26
C PRO A 31 -0.13 4.51 -2.35
N ALA A 32 -0.63 3.32 -2.01
CA ALA A 32 -1.36 2.47 -2.94
C ALA A 32 -2.63 3.16 -3.47
N VAL A 33 -3.39 3.83 -2.58
CA VAL A 33 -4.59 4.58 -2.97
C VAL A 33 -4.23 5.74 -3.91
N ILE A 34 -3.16 6.47 -3.62
CA ILE A 34 -2.70 7.59 -4.46
C ILE A 34 -2.26 7.09 -5.84
N ILE A 35 -1.51 6.00 -5.90
CA ILE A 35 -1.03 5.40 -7.16
C ILE A 35 -2.21 4.91 -8.00
N LEU A 36 -3.16 4.19 -7.41
CA LEU A 36 -4.36 3.74 -8.11
C LEU A 36 -5.21 4.91 -8.60
N TYR A 37 -5.32 5.97 -7.80
CA TYR A 37 -6.05 7.18 -8.19
C TYR A 37 -5.37 7.90 -9.37
N ASP A 38 -4.05 8.05 -9.33
CA ASP A 38 -3.26 8.59 -10.46
C ASP A 38 -3.47 7.75 -11.72
N HIS A 39 -3.44 6.42 -11.61
CA HIS A 39 -3.67 5.52 -12.72
C HIS A 39 -5.07 5.69 -13.32
N MET A 40 -6.12 5.79 -12.49
CA MET A 40 -7.48 6.02 -12.99
C MET A 40 -7.59 7.33 -13.78
N LEU A 41 -6.83 8.37 -13.41
CA LEU A 41 -6.81 9.64 -14.14
C LEU A 41 -6.07 9.54 -15.48
N THR A 42 -5.07 8.67 -15.61
CA THR A 42 -4.31 8.49 -16.87
C THR A 42 -4.90 7.44 -17.80
N LEU A 43 -5.85 6.61 -17.32
CA LEU A 43 -6.41 5.49 -18.06
C LEU A 43 -6.96 5.89 -19.44
N ASP A 44 -7.68 7.02 -19.53
CA ASP A 44 -8.24 7.50 -20.79
C ASP A 44 -7.13 7.81 -21.82
N GLN A 45 -6.01 8.39 -21.36
CA GLN A 45 -4.85 8.67 -22.21
C GLN A 45 -4.13 7.38 -22.61
N GLU A 46 -4.03 6.41 -21.71
CA GLU A 46 -3.45 5.10 -22.02
C GLU A 46 -4.26 4.40 -23.13
N ILE A 47 -5.59 4.47 -23.07
CA ILE A 47 -6.48 3.91 -24.11
C ILE A 47 -6.25 4.59 -25.45
N GLU A 48 -6.18 5.92 -25.46
CA GLU A 48 -6.00 6.69 -26.69
C GLU A 48 -4.61 6.48 -27.33
N TYR A 49 -3.54 6.51 -26.53
CA TYR A 49 -2.17 6.57 -27.05
C TYR A 49 -1.40 5.26 -27.02
N ILE A 50 -1.77 4.31 -26.14
CA ILE A 50 -1.04 3.05 -25.95
C ILE A 50 -1.85 1.88 -26.51
N TRP A 51 -3.13 1.79 -26.16
CA TRP A 51 -3.97 0.64 -26.52
C TRP A 51 -4.54 0.74 -27.94
N ASN A 52 -4.77 1.95 -28.45
CA ASN A 52 -5.31 2.16 -29.80
C ASN A 52 -4.30 1.82 -30.92
N GLN A 53 -2.99 1.84 -30.62
CA GLN A 53 -1.93 1.46 -31.55
C GLN A 53 -0.95 0.51 -30.86
N PRO A 54 -1.20 -0.81 -30.86
CA PRO A 54 -0.35 -1.77 -30.19
C PRO A 54 1.06 -1.74 -30.78
N SER A 55 2.03 -1.35 -29.95
CA SER A 55 3.45 -1.21 -30.30
C SER A 55 4.31 -1.96 -29.28
N ILE A 56 5.60 -2.14 -29.59
CA ILE A 56 6.56 -2.70 -28.62
C ILE A 56 6.61 -1.85 -27.35
N ALA A 57 6.44 -0.52 -27.47
CA ALA A 57 6.33 0.37 -26.34
C ALA A 57 5.10 0.06 -25.47
N ALA A 58 3.96 -0.30 -26.07
CA ALA A 58 2.77 -0.73 -25.34
C ALA A 58 3.01 -2.03 -24.55
N ILE A 59 3.74 -2.99 -25.14
CA ILE A 59 4.09 -4.24 -24.44
C ILE A 59 5.00 -3.96 -23.24
N LEU A 60 5.99 -3.08 -23.40
CA LEU A 60 6.89 -2.69 -22.31
C LEU A 60 6.21 -1.81 -21.25
N TYR A 61 5.15 -1.09 -21.63
CA TYR A 61 4.37 -0.26 -20.73
C TYR A 61 3.63 -1.08 -19.66
N VAL A 62 3.07 -2.23 -20.04
CA VAL A 62 2.31 -3.10 -19.12
C VAL A 62 3.09 -3.49 -17.87
N PRO A 63 4.28 -4.10 -17.96
CA PRO A 63 5.03 -4.48 -16.77
C PRO A 63 5.52 -3.24 -16.00
N ILE A 64 5.84 -2.13 -16.65
CA ILE A 64 6.31 -0.94 -15.92
C ILE A 64 5.19 -0.31 -15.08
N ARG A 65 3.97 -0.23 -15.64
CA ARG A 65 2.81 0.39 -14.98
C ARG A 65 2.16 -0.58 -13.98
N TYR A 66 1.69 -1.73 -14.46
CA TYR A 66 0.84 -2.63 -13.67
C TYR A 66 1.62 -3.48 -12.66
N LEU A 67 2.90 -3.80 -12.92
CA LEU A 67 3.73 -4.45 -11.91
C LEU A 67 4.11 -3.49 -10.78
N GLY A 68 4.32 -2.20 -11.11
CA GLY A 68 4.54 -1.15 -10.12
C GLY A 68 3.36 -1.01 -9.17
N ASP A 69 2.14 -0.98 -9.72
CA ASP A 69 0.92 -0.94 -8.92
C ASP A 69 0.74 -2.20 -8.07
N ALA A 70 1.01 -3.38 -8.64
CA ALA A 70 0.95 -4.64 -7.89
C ALA A 70 1.95 -4.66 -6.73
N VAL A 71 3.17 -4.15 -6.92
CA VAL A 71 4.15 -4.01 -5.83
C VAL A 71 3.70 -2.97 -4.81
N ALA A 72 3.07 -1.87 -5.22
CA ALA A 72 2.56 -0.87 -4.28
C ALA A 72 1.40 -1.39 -3.42
N VAL A 73 0.56 -2.29 -3.97
CA VAL A 73 -0.59 -2.85 -3.27
C VAL A 73 -0.22 -4.07 -2.42
N TYR A 74 0.64 -4.95 -2.94
CA TYR A 74 0.96 -6.26 -2.33
C TYR A 74 2.40 -6.35 -1.80
N GLY A 75 3.19 -5.29 -1.92
CA GLY A 75 4.61 -5.29 -1.57
C GLY A 75 4.86 -5.64 -0.11
N ASP A 76 4.04 -5.12 0.80
CA ASP A 76 4.16 -5.41 2.23
C ASP A 76 3.80 -6.87 2.54
N GLU A 77 2.76 -7.40 1.90
CA GLU A 77 2.35 -8.81 2.06
C GLU A 77 3.42 -9.77 1.53
N PHE A 78 4.01 -9.45 0.37
CA PHE A 78 5.13 -10.21 -0.20
C PHE A 78 6.39 -10.14 0.68
N TYR A 79 6.70 -8.95 1.22
CA TYR A 79 7.86 -8.77 2.08
C TYR A 79 7.72 -9.55 3.39
N LEU A 80 6.53 -9.53 4.02
CA LEU A 80 6.23 -10.28 5.23
C LEU A 80 6.29 -11.80 5.02
N LEU A 81 5.77 -12.29 3.89
CA LEU A 81 5.90 -13.72 3.54
C LEU A 81 7.37 -14.12 3.30
N SER A 82 8.16 -13.25 2.65
CA SER A 82 9.58 -13.52 2.36
C SER A 82 10.48 -13.53 3.59
N THR A 83 10.13 -12.80 4.65
CA THR A 83 10.91 -12.73 5.89
C THR A 83 10.49 -13.80 6.89
N ASN A 84 9.26 -14.30 6.82
CA ASN A 84 8.76 -15.38 7.67
C ASN A 84 9.38 -16.76 7.34
N ASP A 85 9.94 -16.93 6.14
CA ASP A 85 10.65 -18.14 5.71
C ASP A 85 12.15 -18.18 6.13
N ARG A 86 12.62 -17.20 6.92
CA ARG A 86 13.98 -17.15 7.49
C ARG A 86 13.98 -17.34 9.00
#